data_AF-A0A2H0KD20-F1
#
_entry.id   AF-A0A2H0KD20-F1
#
_cell.length_a   1.000
_cell.length_b   1.000
_cell.length_c   1.000
_cell.angle_alpha   90.00
_cell.angle_beta   90.00
_cell.angle_gamma   90.00
#
_symmetry.space_group_name_H-M   'P 1'
#
loop_
_entity.id
_entity.type
_entity.pdbx_description
1 polymer ?
#
loop_
_entity_poly.entity_id
_entity_poly.type
_entity_poly.pdbx_seq_one_letter_code
_entity_poly.pdbx_strand_id
1 'polypeptide(L)'
;MKKIRIQRVTGKVNEKYKGLFWGLVCSFFALSVLYVYYVNTAAMNGVAWEDTARQARVTESTISELESTYLSQKRTVTLALASELGFENTKRVTFLTPRPVEVSVR
;
A
#
# COMPACT_ATOMS: atom_id res chain seq x y z
N MET A 1 4.16 -48.10 60.36
CA MET A 1 3.66 -47.93 58.97
C MET A 1 3.17 -46.52 58.60
N LYS A 2 2.54 -45.73 59.49
CA LYS A 2 1.98 -44.40 59.14
C LYS A 2 3.02 -43.38 58.60
N LYS A 3 4.23 -43.30 59.18
CA LYS A 3 5.28 -42.35 58.75
C LYS A 3 5.72 -42.52 57.28
N ILE A 4 5.81 -43.76 56.80
CA ILE A 4 6.23 -44.08 55.42
C ILE A 4 5.17 -43.63 54.40
N ARG A 5 3.89 -43.63 54.78
CA ARG A 5 2.79 -43.16 53.92
C ARG A 5 2.79 -41.63 53.81
N ILE A 6 3.05 -40.92 54.90
CA ILE A 6 3.11 -39.45 54.91
C ILE A 6 4.27 -38.95 54.04
N GLN A 7 5.48 -39.51 54.19
CA GLN A 7 6.63 -39.07 53.39
C GLN A 7 6.44 -39.27 51.88
N ARG A 8 5.75 -40.34 51.44
CA ARG A 8 5.42 -40.55 50.03
C ARG A 8 4.42 -39.54 49.48
N VAL A 9 3.46 -39.09 50.29
CA VAL A 9 2.48 -38.07 49.89
C VAL A 9 3.17 -36.71 49.76
N THR A 10 4.01 -36.34 50.73
CA THR A 10 4.76 -35.06 50.68
C THR A 10 5.73 -34.99 49.49
N GLY A 11 6.39 -36.11 49.15
CA GLY A 11 7.27 -36.19 47.98
C GLY A 11 6.54 -35.92 46.66
N LYS A 12 5.38 -36.55 46.44
CA LYS A 12 4.57 -36.35 45.22
C LYS A 12 4.03 -34.92 45.08
N VAL A 13 3.74 -34.27 46.20
CA VAL A 13 3.26 -32.90 46.24
C VAL A 13 4.38 -31.93 45.84
N ASN A 14 5.60 -32.14 46.35
CA ASN A 14 6.76 -31.30 46.02
C ASN A 14 7.14 -31.39 44.53
N GLU A 15 7.04 -32.58 43.94
CA GLU A 15 7.34 -32.81 42.52
C GLU A 15 6.35 -32.10 41.59
N LYS A 16 5.06 -32.05 41.95
CA LYS A 16 4.05 -31.27 41.22
C LYS A 16 4.32 -29.77 41.28
N TYR A 17 4.67 -29.23 42.46
CA TYR A 17 4.99 -27.81 42.61
C TYR A 17 6.27 -27.41 41.86
N LYS A 18 7.26 -28.29 41.80
CA LYS A 18 8.49 -28.07 41.03
C LYS A 18 8.21 -27.95 39.53
N GLY A 19 7.34 -28.79 38.98
CA GLY A 19 6.91 -28.71 37.57
C GLY A 19 6.15 -27.42 37.26
N LEU A 20 5.21 -27.03 38.13
CA LEU A 20 4.48 -25.76 38.02
C LEU A 20 5.42 -24.55 38.08
N PHE A 21 6.36 -24.54 39.02
CA PHE A 21 7.34 -23.47 39.15
C PHE A 21 8.21 -23.32 37.90
N TRP A 22 8.73 -24.43 37.37
CA TRP A 22 9.53 -24.38 36.15
C TRP A 22 8.71 -23.98 34.92
N GLY A 23 7.45 -24.40 34.84
CA GLY A 23 6.51 -23.96 33.81
C GLY A 23 6.29 -22.45 33.84
N LEU A 24 6.11 -21.86 35.03
CA LEU A 24 5.99 -20.42 35.23
C LEU A 24 7.25 -19.67 34.82
N VAL A 25 8.44 -20.17 35.20
CA VAL A 25 9.72 -19.57 34.82
C VAL A 25 9.91 -19.59 33.29
N CYS A 26 9.65 -20.74 32.65
CA CYS A 26 9.72 -20.86 31.19
C CYS A 26 8.71 -19.94 30.50
N SER A 27 7.49 -19.86 31.01
CA SER A 27 6.45 -18.97 30.47
C SER A 27 6.87 -17.51 30.58
N PHE A 28 7.42 -17.09 31.72
CA PHE A 28 7.90 -15.72 31.92
C PHE A 28 9.04 -15.36 30.96
N PHE A 29 9.99 -16.28 30.76
CA PHE A 29 11.05 -16.12 29.76
C PHE A 29 10.51 -16.04 28.34
N ALA A 30 9.58 -16.94 27.97
CA ALA A 30 8.95 -16.93 26.65
C ALA A 30 8.23 -15.61 26.38
N LEU A 31 7.44 -15.11 27.35
CA LEU A 31 6.77 -13.82 27.26
C LEU A 31 7.76 -12.65 27.15
N SER A 32 8.88 -12.72 27.87
CA SER A 32 9.92 -11.68 27.81
C SER A 32 10.56 -11.60 26.41
N VAL A 33 10.88 -12.75 25.81
CA VAL A 33 11.40 -12.82 24.44
C VAL A 33 10.37 -12.31 23.43
N LEU A 34 9.11 -12.73 23.57
CA LEU A 34 8.00 -12.29 22.73
C LEU A 34 7.83 -10.78 22.80
N TYR A 35 7.88 -10.21 24.01
CA TYR A 35 7.74 -8.78 24.25
C TYR A 35 8.84 -7.99 23.54
N VAL A 36 10.10 -8.38 23.70
CA VAL A 36 11.23 -7.71 23.02
C VAL A 36 11.08 -7.82 21.51
N TYR A 37 10.68 -8.98 20.98
CA TYR A 37 10.41 -9.17 19.56
C TYR A 37 9.32 -8.22 19.05
N TYR A 38 8.16 -8.19 19.70
CA TYR A 38 7.05 -7.33 19.30
C TYR A 38 7.37 -5.84 19.39
N VAL A 39 8.08 -5.40 20.43
CA VAL A 39 8.51 -4.00 20.56
C VAL A 39 9.44 -3.62 19.41
N ASN A 40 10.41 -4.47 19.08
CA ASN A 40 11.32 -4.22 17.97
C ASN A 40 10.59 -4.18 16.62
N THR A 41 9.71 -5.15 16.37
CA THR A 41 8.87 -5.15 15.15
C THR A 41 7.97 -3.93 15.08
N ALA A 42 7.35 -3.51 16.19
CA ALA A 42 6.52 -2.31 16.23
C ALA A 42 7.33 -1.03 15.95
N ALA A 43 8.54 -0.92 16.51
CA ALA A 43 9.44 0.20 16.23
C ALA A 43 9.85 0.26 14.76
N MET A 44 10.27 -0.88 14.19
CA MET A 44 10.64 -0.97 12.77
C MET A 44 9.45 -0.66 11.84
N ASN A 45 8.26 -1.19 12.16
CA ASN A 45 7.06 -0.93 11.37
C ASN A 45 6.61 0.53 11.48
N GLY A 46 6.77 1.16 12.64
CA GLY A 46 6.49 2.58 12.83
C GLY A 46 7.38 3.47 11.96
N VAL A 47 8.70 3.20 11.96
CA VAL A 47 9.67 3.90 11.11
C VAL A 47 9.39 3.65 9.63
N ALA A 48 9.10 2.40 9.24
CA ALA A 48 8.75 2.06 7.87
C ALA A 48 7.47 2.74 7.38
N TRP A 49 6.48 2.91 8.26
CA TRP A 49 5.26 3.66 7.97
C TRP A 49 5.55 5.15 7.74
N GLU A 50 6.41 5.75 8.54
CA GLU A 50 6.79 7.15 8.39
C GLU A 50 7.52 7.41 7.06
N ASP A 51 8.48 6.54 6.71
CA ASP A 51 9.19 6.63 5.44
C ASP A 51 8.26 6.40 4.24
N THR A 52 7.34 5.45 4.34
CA THR A 52 6.34 5.20 3.28
C THR A 52 5.39 6.39 3.12
N ALA A 53 4.92 6.95 4.24
CA ALA A 53 4.07 8.14 4.24
C ALA A 53 4.79 9.36 3.65
N ARG A 54 6.08 9.51 3.95
CA ARG A 54 6.93 10.57 3.37
C ARG A 54 7.07 10.41 1.86
N GLN A 55 7.36 9.21 1.38
CA GLN A 55 7.45 8.93 -0.06
C GLN A 55 6.12 9.15 -0.79
N ALA A 56 5.00 8.77 -0.16
CA ALA A 56 3.66 9.03 -0.68
C ALA A 56 3.41 10.55 -0.84
N ARG A 57 3.75 11.36 0.17
CA ARG A 57 3.62 12.83 0.10
C ARG A 57 4.46 13.45 -1.01
N VAL A 58 5.71 12.99 -1.19
CA VAL A 58 6.58 13.48 -2.27
C VAL A 58 6.02 13.13 -3.65
N THR A 59 5.48 11.91 -3.78
CA THR A 59 4.84 11.48 -5.03
C THR A 59 3.60 12.32 -5.31
N GLU A 60 2.76 12.54 -4.30
CA GLU A 60 1.56 13.36 -4.39
C GLU A 60 1.87 14.82 -4.75
N SER A 61 2.91 15.43 -4.15
CA SER A 61 3.33 16.78 -4.52
C SER A 61 3.82 16.85 -5.97
N THR A 62 4.54 15.82 -6.42
CA THR A 62 5.02 15.75 -7.81
C THR A 62 3.85 15.63 -8.79
N ILE A 63 2.85 14.81 -8.47
CA ILE A 63 1.63 14.67 -9.27
C ILE A 63 0.88 16.01 -9.32
N SER A 64 0.73 16.69 -8.18
CA SER A 64 0.03 17.97 -8.09
C SER A 64 0.71 19.06 -8.91
N GLU A 65 2.05 19.12 -8.89
CA GLU A 65 2.83 20.05 -9.70
C GLU A 65 2.66 19.76 -11.20
N LEU A 66 2.68 18.48 -11.59
CA LEU A 66 2.45 18.06 -12.97
C LEU A 66 1.04 18.42 -13.45
N GLU A 67 0.04 18.21 -12.61
CA GLU A 67 -1.36 18.55 -12.92
C GLU A 67 -1.53 20.06 -13.08
N SER A 68 -0.95 20.85 -12.17
CA SER A 68 -0.94 22.31 -12.28
C SER A 68 -0.29 22.78 -13.58
N THR A 69 0.85 22.19 -13.95
CA THR A 69 1.56 22.49 -15.20
C THR A 69 0.74 22.10 -16.43
N TYR A 70 0.13 20.92 -16.41
CA TYR A 70 -0.76 20.48 -17.49
C TYR A 70 -1.94 21.43 -17.65
N LEU A 71 -2.58 21.83 -16.55
CA LEU A 71 -3.70 22.76 -16.57
C LEU A 71 -3.28 24.16 -17.06
N SER A 72 -2.09 24.65 -16.69
CA SER A 72 -1.58 25.93 -17.18
C SER A 72 -1.32 25.88 -18.68
N GLN A 73 -0.65 24.82 -19.18
CA GLN A 73 -0.39 24.65 -20.61
C GLN A 73 -1.66 24.43 -21.42
N LYS A 74 -2.61 23.63 -20.92
CA LYS A 74 -3.91 23.41 -21.57
C LYS A 74 -4.70 24.70 -21.71
N ARG A 75 -4.61 25.62 -20.75
CA ARG A 75 -5.23 26.95 -20.86
C ARG A 75 -4.56 27.84 -21.90
N THR A 76 -3.29 27.60 -22.23
CA THR A 76 -2.57 28.34 -23.27
C THR A 76 -2.94 27.86 -24.67
N VAL A 77 -3.20 26.55 -24.86
CA VAL A 77 -3.62 25.99 -26.15
C VAL A 77 -5.11 26.30 -26.40
N THR A 78 -5.39 27.53 -26.81
CA THR A 78 -6.73 28.00 -27.17
C THR A 78 -6.90 28.09 -28.69
N LEU A 79 -8.15 28.04 -29.15
CA LEU A 79 -8.50 28.27 -30.55
C LEU A 79 -8.00 29.64 -31.04
N ALA A 80 -7.99 30.63 -30.14
CA ALA A 80 -7.46 31.97 -30.41
C ALA A 80 -5.95 31.94 -30.68
N LEU A 81 -5.17 31.25 -29.84
CA LEU A 81 -3.73 31.06 -30.07
C LEU A 81 -3.45 30.27 -31.37
N ALA A 82 -4.23 29.23 -31.65
CA ALA A 82 -4.11 28.47 -32.90
C ALA A 82 -4.37 29.37 -34.13
N SER A 83 -5.38 30.23 -34.06
CA SER A 83 -5.68 31.21 -35.11
C SER A 83 -4.58 32.27 -35.26
N GLU A 84 -3.98 32.75 -34.16
CA GLU A 84 -2.85 33.69 -34.20
C GLU A 84 -1.58 33.06 -34.79
N LEU A 85 -1.33 31.78 -34.53
CA LEU A 85 -0.23 31.02 -35.11
C LEU A 85 -0.45 30.62 -36.58
N GLY A 86 -1.56 31.06 -37.19
CA GLY A 86 -1.87 30.82 -38.61
C GLY A 86 -2.48 29.45 -38.91
N PHE A 87 -2.91 28.70 -37.89
CA PHE A 87 -3.68 27.48 -38.10
C PHE A 87 -5.13 27.83 -38.48
N GLU A 88 -5.52 27.49 -39.71
CA GLU A 88 -6.90 27.61 -40.16
C GLU A 88 -7.70 26.34 -39.89
N ASN A 89 -8.98 26.50 -39.53
CA ASN A 89 -9.91 25.38 -39.45
C ASN A 89 -10.04 24.72 -40.83
N THR A 90 -9.60 23.47 -40.95
CA THR A 90 -9.76 22.71 -42.19
C THR A 90 -11.25 22.56 -42.49
N LYS A 91 -11.71 23.22 -43.56
CA LYS A 91 -13.07 23.02 -44.08
C LYS A 91 -13.25 21.53 -44.34
N ARG A 92 -14.30 20.95 -43.74
CA ARG A 92 -14.76 19.57 -43.90
C ARG A 92 -14.46 19.11 -45.33
N VAL A 93 -13.67 18.05 -45.46
CA VAL A 93 -13.43 17.40 -46.75
C VAL A 93 -14.80 16.92 -47.24
N THR A 94 -15.40 17.65 -48.18
CA THR A 94 -16.57 17.17 -48.89
C THR A 94 -16.08 16.03 -49.75
N PHE A 95 -16.27 14.80 -49.28
CA PHE A 95 -16.07 13.61 -50.11
C PHE A 95 -16.90 13.80 -51.38
N LEU A 96 -16.22 13.91 -52.52
CA LEU A 96 -16.89 13.98 -53.81
C LEU A 96 -17.62 12.64 -54.00
N THR A 97 -18.94 12.66 -53.85
CA THR A 97 -19.78 11.51 -54.18
C THR A 97 -19.56 11.17 -55.66
N PRO A 98 -19.17 9.92 -56.01
CA PRO A 98 -19.04 9.53 -57.40
C PRO A 98 -20.37 9.72 -58.12
N ARG A 99 -20.38 10.42 -59.27
CA ARG A 99 -21.59 10.50 -60.11
C ARG A 99 -21.96 9.08 -60.57
N PRO A 100 -23.23 8.67 -60.49
CA PRO A 100 -23.66 7.46 -61.16
C PRO A 100 -23.53 7.67 -62.66
N VAL A 101 -22.72 6.83 -63.31
CA VAL A 101 -22.63 6.77 -64.77
C VAL A 101 -23.89 6.05 -65.25
N GLU A 102 -24.84 6.79 -65.81
CA GLU A 102 -25.92 6.17 -66.58
C GLU A 102 -25.34 5.54 -67.84
N VAL A 103 -25.24 4.21 -67.83
CA VAL A 103 -24.89 3.42 -69.00
C VAL A 103 -26.16 3.27 -69.84
N SER A 104 -26.27 4.08 -70.90
CA SER A 104 -27.23 3.88 -71.99
C SER A 104 -26.84 2.62 -72.76
N VAL A 105 -27.46 1.49 -72.44
CA VAL A 105 -27.39 0.27 -73.26
C VAL A 105 -28.27 0.49 -74.49
N ARG A 106 -27.65 0.37 -75.67
CA ARG A 106 -28.22 0.59 -76.99
C ARG A 106 -29.08 -0.59 -77.45
#